data_AF-A0A0G9LCB2-F1
#
_entry.id   AF-A0A0G9LCB2-F1
#
_cell.length_a   1.000
_cell.length_b   1.000
_cell.length_c   1.000
_cell.angle_alpha   90.00
_cell.angle_beta   90.00
_cell.angle_gamma   90.00
#
_symmetry.space_group_name_H-M   'P 1'
#
loop_
_entity.id
_entity.type
_entity.pdbx_description
1 polymer ?
#
loop_
_entity_poly.entity_id
_entity_poly.type
_entity_poly.pdbx_seq_one_letter_code
_entity_poly.pdbx_strand_id
1 'polypeptide(L)'
;MENLIRIDIGDWMINAGIVGICNILENAGDKVTKKANYITIDRSYLDNFEEKYFKYFIDTYRGTLSWNKIISYKGILDNFENSDFKNFTEESLENLNVYIKDTVKYYLKSNSYIAAYELIDNNIDILALERKLTTINLKKKENLEDKLPQIKETIKVIREIIDYFSMEKSKKYLAGKNVIYTIIKNAWNGISFLNAQTKEKDMYVDYKNYFVNPAIDELEANKEKYKYHCFICNNEMKDLNNDLSFLNGIGFDVNRKPSHVWNFNNDVAICNFCKLVYSCIPAGISYGAGSGIFINANINAENLIKVNENIKESILRNSDGIKSLSYKSLISAIQKQEHDSFKYELADIQVIRYEDERYKFNILSRNSLKIIKNSKEQLDRLIKSGYIENKKFYSIYELVIERLLDNSNLITLIHRLVLYKLSNPDDCRYSVKNLIDMLRINYKYMKEIGYMQDIKNENDKDIVDLAKNCGYYLRLAYKAKGSEEKLSGIAYRLLNCLKTNNASMFMDTILNCYLYTKKTVPMELLGVLKDSDVFKHIGYAFVASLIGNPENDNKENGGKKDDK
;
A
#
# COMPACT_ATOMS: atom_id res chain seq x y z
N MET A 1 43.94 -0.52 -7.36
CA MET A 1 42.67 -1.19 -7.02
C MET A 1 41.55 -0.29 -7.50
N GLU A 2 40.60 -0.82 -8.26
CA GLU A 2 39.46 -0.03 -8.71
C GLU A 2 38.68 0.45 -7.48
N ASN A 3 38.60 1.77 -7.28
CA ASN A 3 37.89 2.37 -6.16
C ASN A 3 36.37 2.34 -6.36
N LEU A 4 35.91 1.83 -7.49
CA LEU A 4 34.51 1.80 -7.90
C LEU A 4 33.97 0.37 -7.81
N ILE A 5 32.81 0.23 -7.17
CA ILE A 5 32.09 -1.03 -7.06
C ILE A 5 30.92 -0.99 -8.04
N ARG A 6 30.84 -1.98 -8.94
CA ARG A 6 29.73 -2.17 -9.88
C ARG A 6 28.66 -3.07 -9.27
N ILE A 7 27.39 -2.68 -9.41
CA ILE A 7 26.24 -3.48 -9.01
C ILE A 7 25.27 -3.57 -10.20
N ASP A 8 25.15 -4.75 -10.79
CA ASP A 8 24.30 -5.02 -11.94
C ASP A 8 22.83 -5.20 -11.54
N ILE A 9 21.92 -4.66 -12.36
CA ILE A 9 20.49 -4.94 -12.22
C ILE A 9 20.21 -6.41 -12.54
N GLY A 10 19.24 -7.00 -11.87
CA GLY A 10 18.88 -8.41 -12.01
C GLY A 10 17.43 -8.67 -11.66
N ASP A 11 17.19 -9.62 -10.76
CA ASP A 11 15.86 -9.90 -10.21
C ASP A 11 15.31 -8.73 -9.35
N TRP A 12 14.04 -8.85 -8.94
CA TRP A 12 13.37 -7.79 -8.19
C TRP A 12 14.03 -7.49 -6.83
N MET A 13 14.65 -8.46 -6.16
CA MET A 13 15.26 -8.28 -4.84
C MET A 13 16.57 -7.51 -4.96
N ILE A 14 17.45 -7.91 -5.90
CA ILE A 14 18.68 -7.14 -6.13
C ILE A 14 18.35 -5.74 -6.63
N ASN A 15 17.32 -5.60 -7.47
CA ASN A 15 16.87 -4.29 -7.94
C ASN A 15 16.29 -3.44 -6.79
N ALA A 16 15.54 -4.03 -5.86
CA ALA A 16 15.09 -3.33 -4.65
C ALA A 16 16.28 -2.93 -3.76
N GLY A 17 17.27 -3.81 -3.61
CA GLY A 17 18.51 -3.50 -2.90
C GLY A 17 19.32 -2.38 -3.56
N ILE A 18 19.41 -2.36 -4.90
CA ILE A 18 20.04 -1.30 -5.69
C ILE A 18 19.33 0.04 -5.49
N VAL A 19 18.00 0.07 -5.59
CA VAL A 19 17.24 1.31 -5.30
C VAL A 19 17.45 1.72 -3.84
N GLY A 20 17.50 0.77 -2.92
CA GLY A 20 17.73 1.02 -1.50
C GLY A 20 19.09 1.63 -1.19
N ILE A 21 20.16 1.04 -1.70
CA ILE A 21 21.51 1.57 -1.49
C ILE A 21 21.68 2.94 -2.16
N CYS A 22 21.11 3.15 -3.36
CA CYS A 22 21.05 4.47 -3.98
C CYS A 22 20.38 5.49 -3.08
N ASN A 23 19.19 5.18 -2.58
CA ASN A 23 18.42 6.06 -1.70
C ASN A 23 19.20 6.43 -0.42
N ILE A 24 19.90 5.46 0.18
CA ILE A 24 20.70 5.67 1.39
C ILE A 24 21.89 6.59 1.11
N LEU A 25 22.64 6.30 0.03
CA LEU A 25 23.85 7.03 -0.34
C LEU A 25 23.54 8.46 -0.81
N GLU A 26 22.55 8.62 -1.69
CA GLU A 26 22.15 9.94 -2.20
C GLU A 26 21.58 10.83 -1.08
N ASN A 27 20.87 10.25 -0.11
CA ASN A 27 20.43 10.97 1.10
C ASN A 27 21.59 11.41 2.01
N ALA A 28 22.72 10.71 1.96
CA ALA A 28 23.95 11.10 2.65
C ALA A 28 24.79 12.12 1.86
N GLY A 29 24.39 12.45 0.63
CA GLY A 29 25.11 13.37 -0.26
C GLY A 29 26.14 12.69 -1.18
N ASP A 30 26.23 11.36 -1.15
CA ASP A 30 27.11 10.58 -2.00
C ASP A 30 26.55 10.50 -3.44
N LYS A 31 27.43 10.47 -4.45
CA LYS A 31 27.03 10.46 -5.87
C LYS A 31 27.08 9.05 -6.45
N VAL A 32 25.92 8.46 -6.71
CA VAL A 32 25.82 7.17 -7.41
C VAL A 32 25.77 7.40 -8.92
N THR A 33 26.65 6.74 -9.67
CA THR A 33 26.59 6.79 -11.13
C THR A 33 25.64 5.72 -11.65
N LYS A 34 24.64 6.12 -12.42
CA LYS A 34 23.61 5.25 -12.98
C LYS A 34 23.93 5.00 -14.46
N LYS A 35 24.03 3.73 -14.87
CA LYS A 35 24.27 3.31 -16.26
C LYS A 35 23.10 2.44 -16.73
N ALA A 36 23.19 1.91 -17.95
CA ALA A 36 22.10 1.11 -18.53
C ALA A 36 21.74 -0.07 -17.62
N ASN A 37 22.68 -0.99 -17.38
CA ASN A 37 22.37 -2.24 -16.67
C ASN A 37 23.03 -2.34 -15.29
N TYR A 38 23.57 -1.24 -14.76
CA TYR A 38 24.27 -1.26 -13.48
C TYR A 38 24.35 0.14 -12.86
N ILE A 39 24.68 0.17 -11.57
CA ILE A 39 25.16 1.36 -10.88
C ILE A 39 26.64 1.20 -10.50
N THR A 40 27.33 2.31 -10.27
CA THR A 40 28.65 2.30 -9.64
C THR A 40 28.70 3.25 -8.45
N ILE A 41 29.30 2.78 -7.36
CA ILE A 41 29.53 3.55 -6.13
C ILE A 41 31.03 3.55 -5.82
N ASP A 42 31.51 4.61 -5.17
CA ASP A 42 32.86 4.59 -4.61
C ASP A 42 32.90 3.70 -3.36
N ARG A 43 33.98 2.93 -3.19
CA ARG A 43 34.20 2.08 -2.02
C ARG A 43 34.17 2.90 -0.72
N SER A 44 34.68 4.13 -0.72
CA SER A 44 34.67 5.00 0.47
C SER A 44 33.25 5.36 0.92
N TYR A 45 32.23 5.14 0.09
CA TYR A 45 30.84 5.36 0.48
C TYR A 45 30.34 4.33 1.50
N LEU A 46 31.06 3.21 1.69
CA LEU A 46 30.79 2.24 2.75
C LEU A 46 31.29 2.70 4.14
N ASP A 47 32.07 3.78 4.22
CA ASP A 47 32.50 4.34 5.50
C ASP A 47 31.31 4.92 6.27
N ASN A 48 31.18 4.49 7.54
CA ASN A 48 30.06 4.83 8.42
C ASN A 48 28.68 4.56 7.79
N PHE A 49 28.58 3.52 6.94
CA PHE A 49 27.35 3.19 6.24
C PHE A 49 26.18 2.89 7.17
N GLU A 50 26.44 2.36 8.37
CA GLU A 50 25.43 2.16 9.42
C GLU A 50 24.71 3.47 9.79
N GLU A 51 25.43 4.59 9.88
CA GLU A 51 24.84 5.89 10.18
C GLU A 51 24.00 6.39 9.01
N LYS A 52 24.50 6.24 7.78
CA LYS A 52 23.78 6.59 6.55
C LYS A 52 22.48 5.79 6.42
N TYR A 53 22.55 4.49 6.69
CA TYR A 53 21.44 3.54 6.63
C TYR A 53 20.29 3.97 7.54
N PHE A 54 20.53 4.14 8.84
CA PHE A 54 19.48 4.54 9.77
C PHE A 54 19.00 5.98 9.54
N LYS A 55 19.91 6.90 9.21
CA LYS A 55 19.57 8.29 8.90
C LYS A 55 18.56 8.37 7.75
N TYR A 56 18.75 7.60 6.68
CA TYR A 56 17.81 7.56 5.56
C TYR A 56 16.39 7.19 6.02
N PHE A 57 16.22 6.12 6.80
CA PHE A 57 14.90 5.72 7.27
C PHE A 57 14.26 6.75 8.21
N ILE A 58 15.05 7.33 9.11
CA ILE A 58 14.57 8.34 10.06
C ILE A 58 14.10 9.59 9.33
N ASP A 59 14.87 10.06 8.33
CA ASP A 59 14.54 11.27 7.57
C ASP A 59 13.34 11.01 6.64
N THR A 60 13.34 9.88 5.91
CA THR A 60 12.29 9.51 4.94
C THR A 60 10.94 9.27 5.60
N TYR A 61 10.92 8.51 6.69
CA TYR A 61 9.68 8.06 7.33
C TYR A 61 9.32 8.88 8.57
N ARG A 62 9.96 10.03 8.80
CA ARG A 62 9.82 10.89 9.99
C ARG A 62 8.37 11.04 10.45
N GLY A 63 7.46 11.39 9.54
CA GLY A 63 6.04 11.64 9.86
C GLY A 63 5.29 10.41 10.41
N THR A 64 5.81 9.20 10.19
CA THR A 64 5.17 7.94 10.62
C THR A 64 5.70 7.43 11.97
N LEU A 65 6.86 7.93 12.42
CA LEU A 65 7.55 7.41 13.60
C LEU A 65 6.87 7.87 14.89
N SER A 66 6.73 6.99 15.87
CA SER A 66 6.18 7.36 17.18
C SER A 66 7.05 8.40 17.90
N TRP A 67 8.37 8.40 17.65
CA TRP A 67 9.26 9.45 18.14
C TRP A 67 8.82 10.83 17.65
N ASN A 68 8.52 10.96 16.35
CA ASN A 68 8.08 12.23 15.77
C ASN A 68 6.69 12.64 16.29
N LYS A 69 5.78 11.68 16.50
CA LYS A 69 4.44 11.94 17.09
C LYS A 69 4.53 12.60 18.47
N ILE A 70 5.53 12.23 19.28
CA ILE A 70 5.76 12.84 20.60
C ILE A 70 6.33 14.26 20.43
N ILE A 71 7.40 14.43 19.66
CA ILE A 71 8.05 15.74 19.55
C ILE A 71 7.21 16.78 18.78
N SER A 72 6.34 16.34 17.85
CA SER A 72 5.51 17.26 17.05
C SER A 72 4.47 18.02 17.89
N TYR A 73 4.16 17.52 19.09
CA TYR A 73 3.24 18.21 20.01
C TYR A 73 3.84 19.51 20.58
N LYS A 74 5.16 19.73 20.42
CA LYS A 74 5.86 20.93 20.90
C LYS A 74 5.20 22.23 20.43
N GLY A 75 4.83 22.32 19.16
CA GLY A 75 4.20 23.52 18.60
C GLY A 75 2.82 23.82 19.23
N ILE A 76 2.06 22.79 19.61
CA ILE A 76 0.79 22.95 20.32
C ILE A 76 1.05 23.50 21.73
N LEU A 77 2.07 22.99 22.43
CA LEU A 77 2.47 23.49 23.75
C LEU A 77 2.95 24.94 23.69
N ASP A 78 3.78 25.29 22.71
CA ASP A 78 4.27 26.66 22.51
C ASP A 78 3.10 27.63 22.29
N ASN A 79 2.07 27.24 21.52
CA ASN A 79 0.89 28.07 21.31
C ASN A 79 0.10 28.32 22.61
N PHE A 80 -0.03 27.30 23.46
CA PHE A 80 -0.69 27.46 24.76
C PHE A 80 0.12 28.38 25.68
N GLU A 81 1.43 28.18 25.79
CA GLU A 81 2.29 29.00 26.64
C GLU A 81 2.37 30.46 26.17
N ASN A 82 2.54 30.70 24.86
CA ASN A 82 2.62 32.04 24.27
C ASN A 82 1.32 32.84 24.42
N SER A 83 0.17 32.16 24.49
CA SER A 83 -1.13 32.79 24.74
C SER A 83 -1.43 32.98 26.24
N ASP A 84 -0.51 32.61 27.13
CA ASP A 84 -0.75 32.41 28.57
C ASP A 84 -2.04 31.61 28.81
N PHE A 85 -2.20 30.54 28.04
CA PHE A 85 -3.31 29.58 28.11
C PHE A 85 -4.69 30.17 27.81
N LYS A 86 -4.79 31.41 27.31
CA LYS A 86 -6.07 32.03 26.93
C LYS A 86 -6.83 31.25 25.85
N ASN A 87 -6.09 30.55 24.99
CA ASN A 87 -6.66 29.74 23.90
C ASN A 87 -6.87 28.26 24.30
N PHE A 88 -6.63 27.89 25.56
CA PHE A 88 -6.82 26.53 26.03
C PHE A 88 -8.30 26.29 26.35
N THR A 89 -8.93 25.37 25.64
CA THR A 89 -10.37 25.07 25.73
C THR A 89 -10.63 23.68 26.34
N GLU A 90 -11.89 23.33 26.60
CA GLU A 90 -12.26 21.96 26.98
C GLU A 90 -11.88 20.94 25.89
N GLU A 91 -12.06 21.30 24.61
CA GLU A 91 -11.58 20.49 23.48
C GLU A 91 -10.05 20.32 23.51
N SER A 92 -9.32 21.36 23.90
CA SER A 92 -7.85 21.27 24.09
C SER A 92 -7.49 20.30 25.22
N LEU A 93 -8.28 20.26 26.29
CA LEU A 93 -8.11 19.31 27.40
C LEU A 93 -8.36 17.87 26.96
N GLU A 94 -9.43 17.63 26.18
CA GLU A 94 -9.72 16.32 25.62
C GLU A 94 -8.58 15.83 24.71
N ASN A 95 -8.12 16.70 23.81
CA ASN A 95 -6.99 16.42 22.93
C ASN A 95 -5.69 16.14 23.71
N LEU A 96 -5.42 16.92 24.77
CA LEU A 96 -4.28 16.69 25.66
C LEU A 96 -4.38 15.34 26.36
N ASN A 97 -5.56 14.95 26.85
CA ASN A 97 -5.78 13.66 27.51
C ASN A 97 -5.58 12.48 26.56
N VAL A 98 -6.09 12.58 25.33
CA VAL A 98 -5.86 11.59 24.26
C VAL A 98 -4.36 11.49 23.96
N TYR A 99 -3.68 12.63 23.79
CA TYR A 99 -2.24 12.66 23.55
C TYR A 99 -1.43 12.02 24.69
N ILE A 100 -1.74 12.35 25.95
CA ILE A 100 -1.09 11.75 27.12
C ILE A 100 -1.25 10.24 27.11
N LYS A 101 -2.49 9.75 26.99
CA LYS A 101 -2.82 8.33 27.13
C LYS A 101 -2.34 7.51 25.93
N ASP A 102 -2.72 7.91 24.73
CA ASP A 102 -2.63 7.08 23.53
C ASP A 102 -1.31 7.33 22.75
N THR A 103 -0.59 8.41 23.05
CA THR A 103 0.72 8.69 22.47
C THR A 103 1.83 8.60 23.52
N VAL A 104 1.91 9.56 24.45
CA VAL A 104 3.07 9.69 25.33
C VAL A 104 3.24 8.45 26.22
N LYS A 105 2.26 8.15 27.07
CA LYS A 105 2.37 7.02 28.03
C LYS A 105 2.48 5.68 27.31
N TYR A 106 1.73 5.49 26.22
CA TYR A 106 1.78 4.27 25.43
C TYR A 106 3.19 3.98 24.90
N TYR A 107 3.81 4.95 24.22
CA TYR A 107 5.13 4.72 23.60
C TYR A 107 6.28 4.74 24.61
N LEU A 108 6.23 5.59 25.65
CA LEU A 108 7.29 5.69 26.67
C LEU A 108 7.55 4.35 27.37
N LYS A 109 6.52 3.51 27.50
CA LYS A 109 6.55 2.18 28.10
C LYS A 109 6.82 1.04 27.12
N SER A 110 6.96 1.33 25.83
CA SER A 110 7.22 0.28 24.85
C SER A 110 8.58 -0.38 25.10
N ASN A 111 8.64 -1.71 24.98
CA ASN A 111 9.90 -2.46 25.14
C ASN A 111 11.01 -1.92 24.22
N SER A 112 10.62 -1.45 23.05
CA SER A 112 11.48 -0.80 22.06
C SER A 112 12.18 0.45 22.63
N TYR A 113 11.45 1.31 23.35
CA TYR A 113 12.02 2.52 23.94
C TYR A 113 12.78 2.24 25.22
N ILE A 114 12.29 1.33 26.06
CA ILE A 114 13.00 0.92 27.28
C ILE A 114 14.41 0.43 26.94
N ALA A 115 14.55 -0.40 25.91
CA ALA A 115 15.86 -0.86 25.44
C ALA A 115 16.73 0.27 24.85
N ALA A 116 16.13 1.33 24.30
CA ALA A 116 16.86 2.48 23.78
C ALA A 116 17.37 3.41 24.89
N TYR A 117 16.64 3.56 26.00
CA TYR A 117 17.07 4.41 27.12
C TYR A 117 18.40 3.97 27.70
N GLU A 118 18.69 2.67 27.73
CA GLU A 118 19.99 2.12 28.16
C GLU A 118 21.18 2.62 27.32
N LEU A 119 20.93 3.08 26.09
CA LEU A 119 21.94 3.56 25.15
C LEU A 119 22.07 5.09 25.14
N ILE A 120 21.20 5.80 25.87
CA ILE A 120 21.17 7.26 25.92
C ILE A 120 21.75 7.70 27.26
N ASP A 121 23.00 8.17 27.25
CA ASP A 121 23.66 8.69 28.46
C ASP A 121 22.97 9.99 28.91
N ASN A 122 22.04 9.89 29.87
CA ASN A 122 21.43 11.05 30.51
C ASN A 122 20.90 10.70 31.91
N ASN A 123 20.86 11.70 32.79
CA ASN A 123 20.37 11.60 34.16
C ASN A 123 18.84 11.72 34.29
N ILE A 124 18.11 11.79 33.18
CA ILE A 124 16.65 11.95 33.17
C ILE A 124 15.98 10.57 33.23
N ASP A 125 15.27 10.29 34.33
CA ASP A 125 14.41 9.11 34.44
C ASP A 125 13.06 9.35 33.73
N ILE A 126 13.03 8.98 32.45
CA ILE A 126 11.83 9.10 31.59
C ILE A 126 10.65 8.28 32.12
N LEU A 127 10.90 7.15 32.78
CA LEU A 127 9.84 6.34 33.36
C LEU A 127 9.26 6.99 34.62
N ALA A 128 10.07 7.72 35.39
CA ALA A 128 9.55 8.55 36.48
C ALA A 128 8.69 9.72 35.96
N LEU A 129 9.09 10.39 34.87
CA LEU A 129 8.28 11.43 34.24
C LEU A 129 6.95 10.87 33.69
N GLU A 130 6.98 9.69 33.06
CA GLU A 130 5.77 9.00 32.59
C GLU A 130 4.78 8.74 33.73
N ARG A 131 5.25 8.31 34.90
CA ARG A 131 4.40 8.04 36.08
C ARG A 131 3.72 9.29 36.61
N LYS A 132 4.32 10.47 36.45
CA LYS A 132 3.71 11.77 36.82
C LYS A 132 2.57 12.16 35.89
N LEU A 133 2.57 11.68 34.64
CA LEU A 133 1.52 12.00 33.67
C LEU A 133 0.22 11.27 34.01
N THR A 134 -0.84 12.02 34.27
CA THR A 134 -2.20 11.52 34.48
C THR A 134 -3.18 12.34 33.65
N THR A 135 -4.26 11.70 33.18
CA THR A 135 -5.35 12.41 32.50
C THR A 135 -6.09 13.31 33.47
N ILE A 136 -6.46 14.50 33.03
CA ILE A 136 -7.13 15.52 33.83
C ILE A 136 -8.62 15.49 33.49
N ASN A 137 -9.45 15.17 34.49
CA ASN A 137 -10.91 15.17 34.34
C ASN A 137 -11.53 16.34 35.10
N LEU A 138 -12.52 16.99 34.49
CA LEU A 138 -13.34 18.01 35.13
C LEU A 138 -14.49 17.33 35.90
N LYS A 139 -14.63 17.60 37.20
CA LYS A 139 -15.83 17.19 37.96
C LYS A 139 -17.02 18.09 37.60
N LYS A 140 -18.25 17.63 37.86
CA LYS A 140 -19.51 18.37 37.59
C LYS A 140 -19.60 19.81 38.14
N LYS A 141 -18.69 20.23 39.02
CA LYS A 141 -18.65 21.57 39.66
C LYS A 141 -17.32 22.31 39.44
N GLU A 142 -16.39 21.73 38.71
CA GLU A 142 -15.08 22.33 38.43
C GLU A 142 -15.09 22.90 37.01
N ASN A 143 -14.55 24.10 36.86
CA ASN A 143 -14.31 24.73 35.56
C ASN A 143 -12.85 24.50 35.13
N LEU A 144 -12.54 24.79 33.87
CA LEU A 144 -11.18 24.69 33.33
C LEU A 144 -10.15 25.50 34.14
N GLU A 145 -10.55 26.69 34.60
CA GLU A 145 -9.74 27.60 35.41
C GLU A 145 -9.26 26.94 36.73
N ASP A 146 -10.10 26.11 37.34
CA ASP A 146 -9.77 25.37 38.58
C ASP A 146 -8.67 24.33 38.35
N LYS A 147 -8.52 23.84 37.11
CA LYS A 147 -7.50 22.85 36.72
C LYS A 147 -6.28 23.48 36.05
N LEU A 148 -6.29 24.78 35.78
CA LEU A 148 -5.21 25.45 35.07
C LEU A 148 -3.82 25.21 35.72
N PRO A 149 -3.64 25.24 37.06
CA PRO A 149 -2.36 24.90 37.68
C PRO A 149 -1.90 23.46 37.38
N GLN A 150 -2.82 22.50 37.42
CA GLN A 150 -2.53 21.09 37.10
C GLN A 150 -2.19 20.90 35.61
N ILE A 151 -2.88 21.62 34.73
CA ILE A 151 -2.62 21.63 33.28
C ILE A 151 -1.22 22.19 33.01
N LYS A 152 -0.86 23.33 33.61
CA LYS A 152 0.47 23.94 33.48
C LYS A 152 1.58 23.00 33.94
N GLU A 153 1.41 22.32 35.08
CA GLU A 153 2.41 21.35 35.57
C GLU A 153 2.51 20.12 34.66
N THR A 154 1.38 19.61 34.17
CA THR A 154 1.37 18.48 33.22
C THR A 154 2.10 18.83 31.92
N ILE A 155 1.87 20.03 31.38
CA ILE A 155 2.54 20.52 30.18
C ILE A 155 4.04 20.68 30.40
N LYS A 156 4.46 21.14 31.58
CA LYS A 156 5.88 21.20 31.94
C LYS A 156 6.56 19.83 31.91
N VAL A 157 5.91 18.80 32.46
CA VAL A 157 6.41 17.41 32.40
C VAL A 157 6.48 16.91 30.94
N ILE A 158 5.46 17.19 30.13
CA ILE A 158 5.47 16.83 28.70
C ILE A 158 6.62 17.54 27.97
N ARG A 159 6.89 18.81 28.28
CA ARG A 159 7.98 19.58 27.68
C ARG A 159 9.34 18.98 28.01
N GLU A 160 9.57 18.59 29.26
CA GLU A 160 10.80 17.88 29.67
C GLU A 160 10.99 16.58 28.89
N ILE A 161 9.91 15.81 28.68
CA ILE A 161 9.94 14.60 27.83
C ILE A 161 10.27 14.96 26.38
N ILE A 162 9.63 15.97 25.80
CA ILE A 162 9.89 16.40 24.42
C ILE A 162 11.34 16.86 24.24
N ASP A 163 11.89 17.59 25.20
CA ASP A 163 13.26 18.08 25.14
C ASP A 163 14.26 16.92 25.22
N TYR A 164 14.03 15.92 26.09
CA TYR A 164 14.80 14.68 26.08
C TYR A 164 14.73 13.98 24.72
N PHE A 165 13.53 13.82 24.15
CA PHE A 165 13.33 13.15 22.87
C PHE A 165 13.97 13.92 21.70
N SER A 166 14.14 15.24 21.84
CA SER A 166 14.72 16.11 20.81
C SER A 166 16.26 16.11 20.80
N MET A 167 16.91 15.57 21.84
CA MET A 167 18.36 15.42 21.88
C MET A 167 18.86 14.52 20.74
N GLU A 168 20.05 14.81 20.20
CA GLU A 168 20.60 14.07 19.07
C GLU A 168 20.75 12.57 19.35
N LYS A 169 21.28 12.22 20.53
CA LYS A 169 21.44 10.83 20.97
C LYS A 169 20.09 10.13 21.17
N SER A 170 19.10 10.82 21.74
CA SER A 170 17.74 10.30 21.89
C SER A 170 17.07 10.06 20.55
N LYS A 171 17.16 11.02 19.62
CA LYS A 171 16.70 10.85 18.24
C LYS A 171 17.35 9.62 17.60
N LYS A 172 18.68 9.49 17.70
CA LYS A 172 19.44 8.38 17.12
C LYS A 172 18.89 7.02 17.55
N TYR A 173 18.70 6.80 18.85
CA TYR A 173 18.29 5.48 19.36
C TYR A 173 16.77 5.27 19.34
N LEU A 174 15.95 6.25 19.70
CA LEU A 174 14.50 6.10 19.73
C LEU A 174 13.90 5.99 18.33
N ALA A 175 14.31 6.90 17.42
CA ALA A 175 13.85 6.83 16.04
C ALA A 175 14.46 5.61 15.31
N GLY A 176 15.72 5.26 15.63
CA GLY A 176 16.36 4.03 15.15
C GLY A 176 15.57 2.77 15.51
N LYS A 177 15.17 2.60 16.77
CA LYS A 177 14.32 1.46 17.17
C LYS A 177 12.94 1.49 16.51
N ASN A 178 12.35 2.67 16.29
CA ASN A 178 11.10 2.76 15.54
C ASN A 178 11.24 2.21 14.12
N VAL A 179 12.23 2.68 13.35
CA VAL A 179 12.39 2.28 11.95
C VAL A 179 12.69 0.79 11.80
N ILE A 180 13.35 0.16 12.78
CA ILE A 180 13.58 -1.28 12.81
C ILE A 180 12.25 -2.05 12.73
N TYR A 181 11.32 -1.70 13.62
CA TYR A 181 10.09 -2.47 13.77
C TYR A 181 8.93 -2.02 12.87
N THR A 182 9.03 -0.83 12.27
CA THR A 182 8.00 -0.33 11.35
C THR A 182 8.35 -0.55 9.87
N ILE A 183 9.63 -0.49 9.51
CA ILE A 183 10.08 -0.50 8.11
C ILE A 183 11.04 -1.68 7.85
N ILE A 184 12.18 -1.73 8.54
CA ILE A 184 13.28 -2.64 8.19
C ILE A 184 12.86 -4.11 8.30
N LYS A 185 12.18 -4.47 9.39
CA LYS A 185 11.71 -5.86 9.63
C LYS A 185 10.85 -6.43 8.51
N ASN A 186 10.27 -5.58 7.65
CA ASN A 186 9.37 -6.01 6.60
C ASN A 186 10.11 -6.66 5.42
N ALA A 187 11.41 -6.44 5.27
CA ALA A 187 12.20 -7.10 4.22
C ALA A 187 13.04 -8.27 4.72
N TRP A 188 13.60 -8.17 5.92
CA TRP A 188 14.45 -9.20 6.51
C TRP A 188 14.31 -9.26 8.03
N ASN A 189 14.60 -10.42 8.61
CA ASN A 189 14.39 -10.67 10.04
C ASN A 189 15.32 -11.77 10.58
N GLY A 190 15.39 -11.91 11.91
CA GLY A 190 16.07 -13.03 12.59
C GLY A 190 17.59 -12.95 12.63
N ILE A 191 18.19 -11.87 12.13
CA ILE A 191 19.65 -11.65 12.08
C ILE A 191 20.02 -10.25 12.58
N SER A 192 21.31 -10.03 12.88
CA SER A 192 21.81 -8.76 13.45
C SER A 192 20.94 -8.27 14.61
N PHE A 193 20.57 -6.99 14.65
CA PHE A 193 19.73 -6.39 15.69
C PHE A 193 18.29 -6.93 15.73
N LEU A 194 17.86 -7.73 14.76
CA LEU A 194 16.58 -8.46 14.74
C LEU A 194 16.73 -9.91 15.22
N ASN A 195 17.95 -10.36 15.53
CA ASN A 195 18.17 -11.61 16.23
C ASN A 195 17.89 -11.42 17.73
N ALA A 196 16.89 -12.12 18.26
CA ALA A 196 16.55 -12.09 19.69
C ALA A 196 17.69 -12.53 20.62
N GLN A 197 18.71 -13.22 20.08
CA GLN A 197 19.88 -13.70 20.82
C GLN A 197 21.12 -12.80 20.66
N THR A 198 21.02 -11.67 19.95
CA THR A 198 22.16 -10.77 19.80
C THR A 198 22.62 -10.25 21.16
N LYS A 199 23.94 -10.23 21.38
CA LYS A 199 24.56 -9.65 22.59
C LYS A 199 24.87 -8.16 22.42
N GLU A 200 24.95 -7.70 21.17
CA GLU A 200 25.20 -6.30 20.88
C GLU A 200 23.90 -5.51 21.04
N LYS A 201 23.90 -4.55 21.96
CA LYS A 201 22.70 -3.75 22.26
C LYS A 201 22.57 -2.57 21.30
N ASP A 202 23.69 -2.03 20.83
CA ASP A 202 23.71 -0.93 19.88
C ASP A 202 23.48 -1.46 18.46
N MET A 203 22.28 -1.19 17.94
CA MET A 203 21.87 -1.62 16.59
C MET A 203 22.71 -1.02 15.47
N TYR A 204 23.39 0.11 15.66
CA TYR A 204 24.31 0.66 14.67
C TYR A 204 25.58 -0.17 14.59
N VAL A 205 26.14 -0.52 15.76
CA VAL A 205 27.32 -1.38 15.88
C VAL A 205 27.02 -2.80 15.40
N ASP A 206 25.87 -3.36 15.78
CA ASP A 206 25.43 -4.69 15.32
C ASP A 206 25.31 -4.72 13.79
N TYR A 207 24.62 -3.74 13.20
CA TYR A 207 24.46 -3.65 11.74
C TYR A 207 25.81 -3.53 11.01
N LYS A 208 26.71 -2.67 11.51
CA LYS A 208 28.05 -2.50 10.96
C LYS A 208 28.84 -3.80 10.97
N ASN A 209 28.88 -4.48 12.12
CA ASN A 209 29.63 -5.71 12.29
C ASN A 209 29.04 -6.88 11.50
N TYR A 210 27.71 -6.93 11.34
CA TYR A 210 27.03 -8.03 10.67
C TYR A 210 26.99 -7.89 9.14
N PHE A 211 26.82 -6.68 8.60
CA PHE A 211 26.66 -6.45 7.16
C PHE A 211 27.80 -5.66 6.52
N VAL A 212 28.27 -4.58 7.15
CA VAL A 212 29.18 -3.62 6.52
C VAL A 212 30.61 -4.13 6.52
N ASN A 213 31.17 -4.46 7.70
CA ASN A 213 32.55 -4.93 7.82
C ASN A 213 32.80 -6.19 6.98
N PRO A 214 31.95 -7.24 7.00
CA PRO A 214 32.17 -8.43 6.17
C PRO A 214 32.17 -8.14 4.67
N ALA A 215 31.40 -7.14 4.22
CA ALA A 215 31.39 -6.72 2.83
C ALA A 215 32.69 -5.99 2.44
N ILE A 216 33.19 -5.10 3.31
CA ILE A 216 34.46 -4.40 3.10
C ILE A 216 35.63 -5.41 3.09
N ASP A 217 35.68 -6.31 4.08
CA ASP A 217 36.70 -7.35 4.18
C ASP A 217 36.75 -8.22 2.92
N GLU A 218 35.57 -8.63 2.40
CA GLU A 218 35.47 -9.44 1.18
C GLU A 218 35.90 -8.68 -0.09
N LEU A 219 35.70 -7.37 -0.14
CA LEU A 219 36.19 -6.51 -1.23
C LEU A 219 37.71 -6.28 -1.18
N GLU A 220 38.34 -6.51 -0.03
CA GLU A 220 39.80 -6.39 0.19
C GLU A 220 40.55 -7.73 0.11
N ALA A 221 39.84 -8.85 0.23
CA ALA A 221 40.44 -10.18 0.30
C ALA A 221 41.11 -10.64 -1.01
N ASN A 222 42.22 -11.39 -0.89
CA ASN A 222 42.76 -12.19 -1.98
C ASN A 222 41.88 -13.44 -2.18
N LYS A 223 41.34 -13.60 -3.41
CA LYS A 223 40.35 -14.62 -3.76
C LYS A 223 40.93 -15.82 -4.52
N GLU A 224 42.24 -15.90 -4.75
CA GLU A 224 42.89 -17.01 -5.51
C GLU A 224 42.52 -18.44 -5.08
N LYS A 225 42.14 -18.64 -3.81
CA LYS A 225 41.78 -19.95 -3.25
C LYS A 225 40.27 -20.17 -3.10
N TYR A 226 39.46 -19.20 -3.50
CA TYR A 226 38.02 -19.28 -3.38
C TYR A 226 37.49 -20.29 -4.40
N LYS A 227 36.49 -21.08 -4.00
CA LYS A 227 35.99 -22.22 -4.80
C LYS A 227 34.52 -22.09 -5.17
N TYR A 228 33.81 -21.20 -4.49
CA TYR A 228 32.37 -21.00 -4.66
C TYR A 228 32.13 -19.68 -5.37
N HIS A 229 30.92 -19.50 -5.89
CA HIS A 229 30.51 -18.29 -6.58
C HIS A 229 29.18 -17.81 -6.00
N CYS A 230 29.04 -16.50 -5.89
CA CYS A 230 27.80 -15.87 -5.46
C CYS A 230 26.70 -16.15 -6.46
N PHE A 231 25.55 -16.63 -5.97
CA PHE A 231 24.37 -16.91 -6.77
C PHE A 231 23.84 -15.69 -7.55
N ILE A 232 24.13 -14.47 -7.06
CA ILE A 232 23.58 -13.22 -7.61
C ILE A 232 24.57 -12.48 -8.52
N CYS A 233 25.81 -12.27 -8.06
CA CYS A 233 26.79 -11.47 -8.79
C CYS A 233 27.94 -12.30 -9.40
N ASN A 234 27.94 -13.61 -9.18
CA ASN A 234 28.99 -14.53 -9.62
C ASN A 234 30.41 -14.19 -9.11
N ASN A 235 30.54 -13.34 -8.08
CA ASN A 235 31.83 -13.12 -7.42
C ASN A 235 32.28 -14.36 -6.67
N GLU A 236 33.59 -14.61 -6.65
CA GLU A 236 34.19 -15.72 -5.92
C GLU A 236 33.92 -15.60 -4.40
N MET A 237 33.69 -16.74 -3.75
CA MET A 237 33.36 -16.89 -2.33
C MET A 237 34.16 -18.01 -1.66
N LYS A 238 34.46 -17.82 -0.37
CA LYS A 238 35.20 -18.77 0.47
C LYS A 238 34.37 -19.99 0.89
N ASP A 239 33.10 -19.77 1.20
CA ASP A 239 32.14 -20.77 1.69
C ASP A 239 30.71 -20.39 1.27
N LEU A 240 29.73 -21.25 1.54
CA LEU A 240 28.31 -21.07 1.20
C LEU A 240 27.43 -20.73 2.43
N ASN A 241 28.01 -20.14 3.48
CA ASN A 241 27.30 -19.94 4.75
C ASN A 241 26.19 -18.87 4.69
N ASN A 242 26.26 -17.98 3.70
CA ASN A 242 25.29 -16.90 3.53
C ASN A 242 24.12 -17.34 2.65
N ASP A 243 23.19 -18.07 3.23
CA ASP A 243 21.91 -18.39 2.59
C ASP A 243 20.95 -17.18 2.55
N LEU A 244 19.78 -17.38 1.92
CA LEU A 244 18.74 -16.36 1.76
C LEU A 244 17.65 -16.41 2.85
N SER A 245 17.80 -17.24 3.89
CA SER A 245 16.76 -17.48 4.91
C SER A 245 16.44 -16.26 5.77
N PHE A 246 17.36 -15.29 5.82
CA PHE A 246 17.15 -14.03 6.54
C PHE A 246 16.15 -13.08 5.84
N LEU A 247 15.89 -13.29 4.55
CA LEU A 247 14.92 -12.51 3.78
C LEU A 247 13.50 -13.06 4.00
N ASN A 248 12.55 -12.18 4.26
CA ASN A 248 11.18 -12.57 4.56
C ASN A 248 10.52 -13.29 3.37
N GLY A 249 10.10 -14.54 3.56
CA GLY A 249 9.33 -15.28 2.57
C GLY A 249 10.10 -15.71 1.30
N ILE A 250 11.44 -15.70 1.34
CA ILE A 250 12.30 -16.07 0.21
C ILE A 250 13.06 -17.36 0.47
N GLY A 251 13.98 -17.36 1.45
CA GLY A 251 14.78 -18.53 1.76
C GLY A 251 14.06 -19.57 2.62
N PHE A 252 14.78 -20.64 2.94
CA PHE A 252 14.35 -21.71 3.85
C PHE A 252 15.51 -22.04 4.80
N ASP A 253 15.20 -22.71 5.91
CA ASP A 253 16.23 -23.18 6.86
C ASP A 253 17.04 -24.30 6.21
N VAL A 254 18.23 -23.95 5.70
CA VAL A 254 19.11 -24.87 4.94
C VAL A 254 19.55 -26.05 5.81
N ASN A 255 19.75 -25.83 7.12
CA ASN A 255 20.22 -26.87 8.03
C ASN A 255 19.13 -27.86 8.41
N ARG A 256 17.87 -27.40 8.55
CA ARG A 256 16.76 -28.25 9.02
C ARG A 256 15.83 -28.73 7.90
N LYS A 257 15.84 -28.08 6.73
CA LYS A 257 14.95 -28.38 5.60
C LYS A 257 15.69 -28.58 4.28
N PRO A 258 16.66 -29.51 4.20
CA PRO A 258 17.46 -29.71 3.00
C PRO A 258 16.65 -30.25 1.81
N SER A 259 15.44 -30.78 2.04
CA SER A 259 14.55 -31.30 1.00
C SER A 259 14.03 -30.25 0.01
N HIS A 260 14.22 -28.96 0.29
CA HIS A 260 13.87 -27.88 -0.64
C HIS A 260 14.89 -27.70 -1.77
N VAL A 261 16.06 -28.35 -1.70
CA VAL A 261 17.10 -28.25 -2.71
C VAL A 261 17.34 -29.59 -3.40
N TRP A 262 17.71 -29.53 -4.68
CA TRP A 262 18.08 -30.69 -5.45
C TRP A 262 19.20 -31.48 -4.77
N ASN A 263 18.99 -32.80 -4.66
CA ASN A 263 19.94 -33.73 -4.03
C ASN A 263 20.37 -33.34 -2.60
N PHE A 264 19.56 -32.56 -1.88
CA PHE A 264 19.84 -32.11 -0.51
C PHE A 264 21.13 -31.30 -0.36
N ASN A 265 21.68 -30.75 -1.46
CA ASN A 265 22.91 -29.99 -1.46
C ASN A 265 22.63 -28.53 -1.84
N ASN A 266 22.76 -27.61 -0.87
CA ASN A 266 22.49 -26.21 -1.10
C ASN A 266 23.66 -25.51 -1.80
N ASP A 267 23.43 -25.08 -3.03
CA ASP A 267 24.32 -24.23 -3.82
C ASP A 267 23.82 -22.77 -3.91
N VAL A 268 22.70 -22.44 -3.26
CA VAL A 268 22.14 -21.09 -3.20
C VAL A 268 22.72 -20.34 -2.00
N ALA A 269 23.79 -19.57 -2.26
CA ALA A 269 24.39 -18.66 -1.29
C ALA A 269 24.88 -17.36 -1.95
N ILE A 270 25.01 -16.29 -1.16
CA ILE A 270 25.40 -14.97 -1.63
C ILE A 270 26.66 -14.45 -0.95
N CYS A 271 27.45 -13.63 -1.65
CA CYS A 271 28.63 -13.01 -1.08
C CYS A 271 28.23 -11.95 -0.03
N ASN A 272 29.17 -11.57 0.85
CA ASN A 272 28.91 -10.57 1.89
C ASN A 272 28.50 -9.22 1.30
N PHE A 273 29.05 -8.84 0.15
CA PHE A 273 28.63 -7.62 -0.52
C PHE A 273 27.17 -7.67 -0.99
N CYS A 274 26.72 -8.75 -1.65
CA CYS A 274 25.31 -8.92 -2.02
C CYS A 274 24.40 -8.97 -0.78
N LYS A 275 24.86 -9.55 0.33
CA LYS A 275 24.13 -9.55 1.60
C LYS A 275 23.92 -8.15 2.16
N LEU A 276 24.92 -7.26 2.05
CA LEU A 276 24.78 -5.84 2.37
C LEU A 276 23.82 -5.11 1.41
N VAL A 277 23.85 -5.41 0.11
CA VAL A 277 22.88 -4.83 -0.83
C VAL A 277 21.46 -5.29 -0.49
N TYR A 278 21.28 -6.55 -0.09
CA TYR A 278 19.99 -7.10 0.33
C TYR A 278 19.47 -6.55 1.66
N SER A 279 20.36 -6.18 2.60
CA SER A 279 19.91 -5.48 3.80
C SER A 279 19.32 -4.10 3.48
N CYS A 280 19.62 -3.54 2.31
CA CYS A 280 19.07 -2.26 1.82
C CYS A 280 17.70 -2.39 1.12
N ILE A 281 17.15 -3.59 0.93
CA ILE A 281 15.80 -3.79 0.32
C ILE A 281 14.70 -2.92 0.97
N PRO A 282 14.60 -2.77 2.31
CA PRO A 282 13.56 -1.92 2.89
C PRO A 282 13.68 -0.46 2.47
N ALA A 283 14.87 0.01 2.07
CA ALA A 283 15.06 1.36 1.56
C ALA A 283 14.64 1.53 0.09
N GLY A 284 14.55 0.42 -0.66
CA GLY A 284 14.07 0.41 -2.04
C GLY A 284 12.55 0.27 -2.17
N ILE A 285 11.91 -0.41 -1.21
CA ILE A 285 10.46 -0.57 -1.15
C ILE A 285 9.83 0.69 -0.54
N SER A 286 8.74 1.17 -1.14
CA SER A 286 7.97 2.29 -0.63
C SER A 286 6.87 1.80 0.32
N TYR A 287 6.98 2.08 1.62
CA TYR A 287 6.02 1.63 2.62
C TYR A 287 5.00 2.73 3.01
N GLY A 288 3.75 2.32 3.26
CA GLY A 288 2.67 3.20 3.73
C GLY A 288 1.48 2.40 4.26
N ALA A 289 0.92 2.83 5.40
CA ALA A 289 -0.29 2.24 6.02
C ALA A 289 -0.27 0.70 6.16
N GLY A 290 0.88 0.13 6.57
CA GLY A 290 1.04 -1.32 6.76
C GLY A 290 1.20 -2.12 5.46
N SER A 291 1.40 -1.44 4.33
CA SER A 291 1.67 -2.05 3.02
C SER A 291 2.95 -1.50 2.40
N GLY A 292 3.51 -2.20 1.43
CA GLY A 292 4.66 -1.77 0.64
C GLY A 292 4.47 -2.01 -0.85
N ILE A 293 5.12 -1.22 -1.67
CA ILE A 293 5.14 -1.39 -3.13
C ILE A 293 6.54 -1.13 -3.69
N PHE A 294 6.93 -1.94 -4.66
CA PHE A 294 8.15 -1.78 -5.44
C PHE A 294 7.90 -2.16 -6.89
N ILE A 295 8.47 -1.39 -7.80
CA ILE A 295 8.31 -1.57 -9.24
C ILE A 295 9.63 -1.99 -9.84
N ASN A 296 9.66 -3.20 -10.37
CA ASN A 296 10.82 -3.75 -11.03
C ASN A 296 10.84 -3.33 -12.51
N ALA A 297 11.08 -2.05 -12.76
CA ALA A 297 11.21 -1.49 -14.11
C ALA A 297 12.65 -1.64 -14.64
N ASN A 298 13.02 -2.86 -15.02
CA ASN A 298 14.38 -3.28 -15.39
C ASN A 298 14.89 -2.78 -16.77
N ILE A 299 14.27 -1.75 -17.36
CA ILE A 299 14.69 -1.17 -18.64
C ILE A 299 16.10 -0.59 -18.54
N ASN A 300 16.37 0.13 -17.46
CA ASN A 300 17.71 0.57 -17.06
C ASN A 300 17.73 1.01 -15.59
N ALA A 301 18.92 1.13 -15.00
CA ALA A 301 19.08 1.47 -13.58
C ALA A 301 18.52 2.87 -13.23
N GLU A 302 18.69 3.87 -14.10
CA GLU A 302 18.16 5.22 -13.85
C GLU A 302 16.63 5.23 -13.77
N ASN A 303 15.99 4.52 -14.70
CA ASN A 303 14.54 4.39 -14.75
C ASN A 303 13.99 3.63 -13.54
N LEU A 304 14.63 2.51 -13.19
CA LEU A 304 14.30 1.72 -12.00
C LEU A 304 14.27 2.60 -10.73
N ILE A 305 15.28 3.45 -10.57
CA ILE A 305 15.39 4.37 -9.42
C ILE A 305 14.32 5.45 -9.49
N LYS A 306 14.18 6.16 -10.63
CA LYS A 306 13.20 7.25 -10.81
C LYS A 306 11.76 6.81 -10.59
N VAL A 307 11.36 5.63 -11.08
CA VAL A 307 9.99 5.13 -10.89
C VAL A 307 9.69 4.94 -9.41
N ASN A 308 10.58 4.28 -8.68
CA ASN A 308 10.38 3.99 -7.26
C ASN A 308 10.49 5.24 -6.39
N GLU A 309 11.31 6.22 -6.76
CA GLU A 309 11.36 7.53 -6.10
C GLU A 309 10.04 8.29 -6.22
N ASN A 310 9.46 8.38 -7.42
CA ASN A 310 8.16 9.03 -7.65
C ASN A 310 7.04 8.37 -6.83
N ILE A 311 7.06 7.03 -6.73
CA ILE A 311 6.08 6.27 -5.94
C ILE A 311 6.27 6.55 -4.45
N LYS A 312 7.51 6.51 -3.96
CA LYS A 312 7.83 6.86 -2.57
C LYS A 312 7.31 8.25 -2.20
N GLU A 313 7.62 9.27 -2.99
CA GLU A 313 7.12 10.63 -2.75
C GLU A 313 5.60 10.69 -2.68
N SER A 314 4.93 9.99 -3.59
CA SER A 314 3.47 9.99 -3.65
C SER A 314 2.83 9.31 -2.43
N ILE A 315 3.42 8.24 -1.91
CA ILE A 315 2.93 7.53 -0.73
C ILE A 315 3.15 8.38 0.52
N LEU A 316 4.33 9.01 0.63
CA LEU A 316 4.67 9.83 1.81
C LEU A 316 3.89 11.15 1.87
N ARG A 317 3.54 11.75 0.72
CA ARG A 317 2.72 12.99 0.67
C ARG A 317 1.24 12.74 1.00
N ASN A 318 0.74 11.54 0.74
CA ASN A 318 -0.65 11.20 0.97
C ASN A 318 -0.82 10.52 2.34
N SER A 319 -1.02 11.32 3.39
CA SER A 319 -1.17 10.88 4.78
C SER A 319 -2.34 9.93 5.05
N ASP A 320 -3.29 9.82 4.12
CA ASP A 320 -4.57 9.11 4.33
C ASP A 320 -4.48 7.59 4.13
N GLY A 321 -3.28 7.04 3.88
CA GLY A 321 -3.04 5.60 3.97
C GLY A 321 -3.86 4.71 3.03
N ILE A 322 -4.53 5.29 2.03
CA ILE A 322 -5.37 4.51 1.12
C ILE A 322 -4.47 3.85 0.08
N LYS A 323 -4.42 2.51 0.08
CA LYS A 323 -3.73 1.72 -0.95
C LYS A 323 -4.16 2.10 -2.38
N SER A 324 -5.36 2.66 -2.56
CA SER A 324 -5.82 3.23 -3.83
C SER A 324 -4.91 4.34 -4.38
N LEU A 325 -4.28 5.14 -3.51
CA LEU A 325 -3.39 6.25 -3.90
C LEU A 325 -2.02 5.77 -4.38
N SER A 326 -1.51 4.65 -3.87
CA SER A 326 -0.24 4.08 -4.35
C SER A 326 -0.39 3.54 -5.78
N TYR A 327 -1.50 2.86 -6.08
CA TYR A 327 -1.83 2.46 -7.45
C TYR A 327 -2.04 3.64 -8.39
N LYS A 328 -2.80 4.65 -7.97
CA LYS A 328 -3.02 5.85 -8.78
C LYS A 328 -1.69 6.55 -9.11
N SER A 329 -0.79 6.60 -8.15
CA SER A 329 0.52 7.24 -8.30
C SER A 329 1.46 6.42 -9.16
N LEU A 330 1.45 5.08 -9.02
CA LEU A 330 2.13 4.15 -9.92
C LEU A 330 1.69 4.36 -11.37
N ILE A 331 0.39 4.31 -11.62
CA ILE A 331 -0.20 4.47 -12.95
C ILE A 331 0.19 5.85 -13.52
N SER A 332 0.13 6.89 -12.70
CA SER A 332 0.50 8.25 -13.12
C SER A 332 1.99 8.39 -13.43
N ALA A 333 2.87 7.72 -12.67
CA ALA A 333 4.30 7.73 -12.89
C ALA A 333 4.68 7.02 -14.20
N ILE A 334 4.06 5.85 -14.45
CA ILE A 334 4.26 5.10 -15.70
C ILE A 334 3.75 5.90 -16.90
N GLN A 335 2.55 6.47 -16.81
CA GLN A 335 1.98 7.28 -17.90
C GLN A 335 2.80 8.53 -18.22
N LYS A 336 3.43 9.17 -17.23
CA LYS A 336 4.32 10.32 -17.46
C LYS A 336 5.59 9.93 -18.21
N GLN A 337 6.06 8.69 -18.06
CA GLN A 337 7.25 8.18 -18.72
C GLN A 337 6.98 7.62 -20.13
N GLU A 338 5.73 7.28 -20.47
CA GLU A 338 5.33 6.86 -21.83
C GLU A 338 5.52 7.97 -22.88
N HIS A 339 5.49 9.25 -22.50
CA HIS A 339 5.65 10.35 -23.45
C HIS A 339 7.07 10.44 -24.06
N ASP A 340 8.08 9.79 -23.46
CA ASP A 340 9.49 9.94 -23.83
C ASP A 340 10.16 8.68 -24.43
N SER A 341 9.51 7.51 -24.55
CA SER A 341 10.15 6.39 -25.29
C SER A 341 9.24 5.27 -25.83
N PHE A 342 9.59 4.83 -27.04
CA PHE A 342 9.17 3.58 -27.71
C PHE A 342 9.57 2.28 -26.96
N LYS A 343 10.31 2.37 -25.83
CA LYS A 343 10.92 1.23 -25.13
C LYS A 343 10.02 0.57 -24.08
N TYR A 344 9.04 1.30 -23.55
CA TYR A 344 8.03 0.75 -22.63
C TYR A 344 7.11 -0.28 -23.29
N GLU A 345 7.06 -0.26 -24.61
CA GLU A 345 6.36 -1.26 -25.37
C GLU A 345 6.84 -2.66 -24.93
N LEU A 346 8.12 -2.98 -24.79
CA LEU A 346 8.54 -4.39 -24.69
C LEU A 346 8.63 -5.01 -23.28
N ALA A 347 8.34 -4.28 -22.20
CA ALA A 347 8.61 -4.77 -20.83
C ALA A 347 7.33 -5.01 -20.00
N ASP A 348 7.11 -6.27 -19.62
CA ASP A 348 6.18 -6.67 -18.56
C ASP A 348 6.71 -6.16 -17.21
N ILE A 349 6.19 -5.02 -16.75
CA ILE A 349 6.64 -4.40 -15.50
C ILE A 349 6.13 -5.24 -14.32
N GLN A 350 7.05 -5.81 -13.54
CA GLN A 350 6.67 -6.53 -12.33
C GLN A 350 6.42 -5.55 -11.19
N VAL A 351 5.22 -5.64 -10.61
CA VAL A 351 4.78 -4.88 -9.44
C VAL A 351 4.83 -5.83 -8.24
N ILE A 352 5.67 -5.50 -7.27
CA ILE A 352 5.86 -6.26 -6.03
C ILE A 352 5.14 -5.52 -4.93
N ARG A 353 4.19 -6.20 -4.28
CA ARG A 353 3.40 -5.66 -3.16
C ARG A 353 3.74 -6.42 -1.90
N TYR A 354 3.90 -5.69 -0.80
CA TYR A 354 4.04 -6.26 0.53
C TYR A 354 2.76 -5.97 1.31
N GLU A 355 2.00 -7.00 1.64
CA GLU A 355 0.72 -6.89 2.37
C GLU A 355 0.53 -8.11 3.26
N ASP A 356 -0.01 -7.90 4.47
CA ASP A 356 -0.26 -8.99 5.43
C ASP A 356 0.98 -9.89 5.64
N GLU A 357 2.14 -9.24 5.76
CA GLU A 357 3.46 -9.87 5.93
C GLU A 357 3.88 -10.81 4.79
N ARG A 358 3.34 -10.62 3.58
CA ARG A 358 3.63 -11.45 2.40
C ARG A 358 3.88 -10.60 1.17
N TYR A 359 4.76 -11.12 0.29
CA TYR A 359 4.93 -10.58 -1.05
C TYR A 359 3.87 -11.12 -2.02
N LYS A 360 3.27 -10.22 -2.80
CA LYS A 360 2.41 -10.54 -3.95
C LYS A 360 3.05 -9.95 -5.20
N PHE A 361 3.00 -10.72 -6.28
CA PHE A 361 3.62 -10.36 -7.55
C PHE A 361 2.53 -10.17 -8.59
N ASN A 362 2.60 -9.04 -9.29
CA ASN A 362 1.72 -8.73 -10.41
C ASN A 362 2.56 -8.36 -11.62
N ILE A 363 2.07 -8.66 -12.80
CA ILE A 363 2.67 -8.22 -14.06
C ILE A 363 1.75 -7.17 -14.65
N LEU A 364 2.27 -5.96 -14.80
CA LEU A 364 1.55 -4.88 -15.43
C LEU A 364 1.78 -4.95 -16.95
N SER A 365 0.86 -5.65 -17.60
CA SER A 365 0.87 -5.83 -19.06
C SER A 365 0.51 -4.54 -19.79
N ARG A 366 0.87 -4.44 -21.08
CA ARG A 366 0.41 -3.35 -21.96
C ARG A 366 -1.11 -3.21 -21.96
N ASN A 367 -1.82 -4.35 -22.00
CA ASN A 367 -3.28 -4.36 -22.03
C ASN A 367 -3.84 -3.74 -20.76
N SER A 368 -3.34 -4.15 -19.59
CA SER A 368 -3.74 -3.59 -18.30
C SER A 368 -3.48 -2.08 -18.24
N LEU A 369 -2.31 -1.61 -18.68
CA LEU A 369 -1.98 -0.18 -18.74
C LEU A 369 -2.93 0.61 -19.64
N LYS A 370 -3.19 0.10 -20.85
CA LYS A 370 -4.10 0.73 -21.81
C LYS A 370 -5.53 0.80 -21.27
N ILE A 371 -6.02 -0.27 -20.64
CA ILE A 371 -7.36 -0.31 -20.04
C ILE A 371 -7.46 0.69 -18.89
N ILE A 372 -6.45 0.74 -18.02
CA ILE A 372 -6.37 1.69 -16.91
C ILE A 372 -6.37 3.13 -17.44
N LYS A 373 -5.52 3.44 -18.42
CA LYS A 373 -5.42 4.76 -19.06
C LYS A 373 -6.75 5.19 -19.66
N ASN A 374 -7.35 4.32 -20.46
CA ASN A 374 -8.63 4.58 -21.14
C ASN A 374 -9.81 4.59 -20.18
N SER A 375 -9.64 4.15 -18.94
CA SER A 375 -10.70 4.09 -17.92
C SER A 375 -10.45 4.99 -16.72
N LYS A 376 -9.54 5.96 -16.84
CA LYS A 376 -9.13 6.85 -15.75
C LYS A 376 -10.31 7.49 -15.04
N GLU A 377 -11.26 8.06 -15.78
CA GLU A 377 -12.43 8.72 -15.19
C GLU A 377 -13.35 7.75 -14.43
N GLN A 378 -13.58 6.55 -14.99
CA GLN A 378 -14.35 5.50 -14.34
C GLN A 378 -13.66 5.07 -13.04
N LEU A 379 -12.35 4.82 -13.10
CA LEU A 379 -11.54 4.43 -11.94
C LEU A 379 -11.52 5.51 -10.85
N ASP A 380 -11.36 6.79 -11.22
CA ASP A 380 -11.38 7.90 -10.26
C ASP A 380 -12.70 7.96 -9.48
N ARG A 381 -13.83 7.65 -10.13
CA ARG A 381 -15.15 7.59 -9.47
C ARG A 381 -15.32 6.39 -8.54
N LEU A 382 -14.46 5.37 -8.63
CA LEU A 382 -14.47 4.21 -7.74
C LEU A 382 -13.65 4.41 -6.46
N ILE A 383 -12.78 5.43 -6.39
CA ILE A 383 -11.81 5.62 -5.28
C ILE A 383 -12.48 5.61 -3.90
N LYS A 384 -13.65 6.26 -3.78
CA LYS A 384 -14.41 6.36 -2.51
C LYS A 384 -15.47 5.28 -2.35
N SER A 385 -15.54 4.32 -3.28
CA SER A 385 -16.57 3.30 -3.30
C SER A 385 -16.10 2.00 -2.63
N GLY A 386 -16.99 1.36 -1.88
CA GLY A 386 -16.65 0.13 -1.16
C GLY A 386 -17.85 -0.49 -0.45
N TYR A 387 -17.63 -1.59 0.26
CA TYR A 387 -18.67 -2.26 1.02
C TYR A 387 -18.11 -2.88 2.29
N ILE A 388 -18.98 -3.11 3.27
CA ILE A 388 -18.62 -3.78 4.52
C ILE A 388 -19.09 -5.23 4.44
N GLU A 389 -18.19 -6.18 4.68
CA GLU A 389 -18.52 -7.61 4.78
C GLU A 389 -17.72 -8.18 5.95
N ASN A 390 -18.39 -8.88 6.86
CA ASN A 390 -17.78 -9.41 8.09
C ASN A 390 -17.02 -8.35 8.91
N LYS A 391 -17.60 -7.15 9.06
CA LYS A 391 -17.01 -5.98 9.75
C LYS A 391 -15.70 -5.46 9.13
N LYS A 392 -15.33 -5.93 7.93
CA LYS A 392 -14.18 -5.44 7.18
C LYS A 392 -14.65 -4.61 6.00
N PHE A 393 -14.03 -3.45 5.80
CA PHE A 393 -14.27 -2.62 4.63
C PHE A 393 -13.45 -3.13 3.43
N TYR A 394 -14.09 -3.22 2.27
CA TYR A 394 -13.48 -3.59 1.00
C TYR A 394 -13.63 -2.44 0.00
N SER A 395 -12.50 -1.91 -0.47
CA SER A 395 -12.44 -0.87 -1.49
C SER A 395 -12.70 -1.48 -2.88
N ILE A 396 -13.72 -0.97 -3.58
CA ILE A 396 -14.04 -1.45 -4.94
C ILE A 396 -12.94 -1.06 -5.92
N TYR A 397 -12.36 0.15 -5.77
CA TYR A 397 -11.22 0.57 -6.60
C TYR A 397 -10.06 -0.41 -6.51
N GLU A 398 -9.68 -0.81 -5.30
CA GLU A 398 -8.57 -1.75 -5.07
C GLU A 398 -8.87 -3.10 -5.72
N LEU A 399 -10.07 -3.65 -5.49
CA LEU A 399 -10.48 -4.93 -6.08
C LEU A 399 -10.51 -4.88 -7.62
N VAL A 400 -10.88 -3.75 -8.23
CA VAL A 400 -10.87 -3.58 -9.69
C VAL A 400 -9.44 -3.50 -10.21
N ILE A 401 -8.56 -2.71 -9.58
CA ILE A 401 -7.16 -2.62 -9.98
C ILE A 401 -6.47 -3.98 -9.85
N GLU A 402 -6.66 -4.69 -8.74
CA GLU A 402 -6.11 -6.03 -8.55
C GLU A 402 -6.51 -6.97 -9.68
N ARG A 403 -7.80 -6.99 -10.04
CA ARG A 403 -8.26 -7.83 -11.16
C ARG A 403 -7.67 -7.46 -12.51
N LEU A 404 -7.49 -6.17 -12.78
CA LEU A 404 -6.84 -5.70 -14.00
C LEU A 404 -5.35 -6.07 -14.04
N LEU A 405 -4.66 -6.06 -12.89
CA LEU A 405 -3.27 -6.50 -12.76
C LEU A 405 -3.14 -8.03 -12.84
N ASP A 406 -4.16 -8.77 -12.42
CA ASP A 406 -4.25 -10.23 -12.54
C ASP A 406 -4.72 -10.69 -13.93
N ASN A 407 -4.92 -9.76 -14.89
CA ASN A 407 -5.52 -10.04 -16.21
C ASN A 407 -6.82 -10.86 -16.09
N SER A 408 -7.73 -10.39 -15.25
CA SER A 408 -9.02 -11.04 -14.98
C SER A 408 -10.19 -10.09 -15.22
N ASN A 409 -11.29 -10.63 -15.75
CA ASN A 409 -12.51 -9.87 -15.93
C ASN A 409 -13.19 -9.55 -14.58
N LEU A 410 -14.06 -8.54 -14.58
CA LEU A 410 -14.77 -8.02 -13.43
C LEU A 410 -16.15 -8.66 -13.21
N ILE A 411 -16.61 -9.57 -14.08
CA ILE A 411 -18.00 -10.05 -14.08
C ILE A 411 -18.39 -10.68 -12.74
N THR A 412 -17.54 -11.54 -12.16
CA THR A 412 -17.88 -12.18 -10.88
C THR A 412 -17.89 -11.18 -9.73
N LEU A 413 -17.04 -10.14 -9.79
CA LEU A 413 -17.05 -9.05 -8.81
C LEU A 413 -18.32 -8.21 -8.94
N ILE A 414 -18.70 -7.85 -10.18
CA ILE A 414 -19.94 -7.14 -10.48
C ILE A 414 -21.15 -7.94 -9.99
N HIS A 415 -21.21 -9.24 -10.29
CA HIS A 415 -22.28 -10.13 -9.83
C HIS A 415 -22.42 -10.07 -8.30
N ARG A 416 -21.30 -10.23 -7.58
CA ARG A 416 -21.29 -10.18 -6.12
C ARG A 416 -21.81 -8.84 -5.60
N LEU A 417 -21.37 -7.72 -6.18
CA LEU A 417 -21.81 -6.39 -5.76
C LEU A 417 -23.30 -6.17 -6.06
N VAL A 418 -23.80 -6.52 -7.25
CA VAL A 418 -25.23 -6.37 -7.56
C VAL A 418 -26.08 -7.20 -6.59
N LEU A 419 -25.66 -8.43 -6.27
CA LEU A 419 -26.32 -9.27 -5.26
C LEU A 419 -26.25 -8.64 -3.86
N TYR A 420 -25.08 -8.13 -3.45
CA TYR A 420 -24.90 -7.52 -2.14
C TYR A 420 -25.76 -6.25 -1.98
N LYS A 421 -25.92 -5.46 -3.05
CA LYS A 421 -26.81 -4.30 -3.06
C LYS A 421 -28.28 -4.66 -2.85
N LEU A 422 -28.70 -5.85 -3.31
CA LEU A 422 -30.04 -6.39 -3.10
C LEU A 422 -30.26 -6.97 -1.70
N SER A 423 -29.26 -7.66 -1.16
CA SER A 423 -29.39 -8.36 0.12
C SER A 423 -29.08 -7.45 1.32
N ASN A 424 -28.01 -6.65 1.22
CA ASN A 424 -27.43 -5.87 2.33
C ASN A 424 -27.16 -4.40 1.89
N PRO A 425 -28.20 -3.62 1.58
CA PRO A 425 -28.04 -2.27 1.01
C PRO A 425 -27.34 -1.28 1.97
N ASP A 426 -27.52 -1.42 3.28
CA ASP A 426 -26.94 -0.53 4.29
C ASP A 426 -25.42 -0.62 4.39
N ASP A 427 -24.85 -1.79 4.07
CA ASP A 427 -23.40 -2.03 4.05
C ASP A 427 -22.74 -1.61 2.72
N CYS A 428 -23.51 -1.10 1.76
CA CYS A 428 -23.04 -0.76 0.42
C CYS A 428 -22.74 0.73 0.27
N ARG A 429 -21.46 1.10 0.31
CA ARG A 429 -20.98 2.47 0.05
C ARG A 429 -20.63 2.68 -1.44
N TYR A 430 -21.50 2.24 -2.33
CA TYR A 430 -21.37 2.42 -3.78
C TYR A 430 -22.74 2.57 -4.45
N SER A 431 -22.79 3.28 -5.56
CA SER A 431 -24.01 3.57 -6.33
C SER A 431 -24.15 2.67 -7.56
N VAL A 432 -25.30 2.73 -8.22
CA VAL A 432 -25.50 2.09 -9.52
C VAL A 432 -24.54 2.66 -10.55
N LYS A 433 -24.24 3.98 -10.49
CA LYS A 433 -23.24 4.61 -11.35
C LYS A 433 -21.88 3.93 -11.21
N ASN A 434 -21.46 3.56 -10.00
CA ASN A 434 -20.20 2.82 -9.80
C ASN A 434 -20.24 1.43 -10.47
N LEU A 435 -21.35 0.70 -10.37
CA LEU A 435 -21.51 -0.61 -11.05
C LEU A 435 -21.46 -0.47 -12.59
N ILE A 436 -22.08 0.58 -13.13
CA ILE A 436 -22.01 0.89 -14.56
C ILE A 436 -20.58 1.25 -14.99
N ASP A 437 -19.85 2.03 -14.18
CA ASP A 437 -18.44 2.32 -14.44
C ASP A 437 -17.59 1.04 -14.45
N MET A 438 -17.85 0.08 -13.55
CA MET A 438 -17.20 -1.24 -13.57
C MET A 438 -17.53 -2.05 -14.83
N LEU A 439 -18.79 -2.02 -15.29
CA LEU A 439 -19.18 -2.69 -16.54
C LEU A 439 -18.49 -2.08 -17.76
N ARG A 440 -18.34 -0.75 -17.80
CA ARG A 440 -17.58 -0.05 -18.86
C ARG A 440 -16.11 -0.41 -18.86
N ILE A 441 -15.49 -0.49 -17.66
CA ILE A 441 -14.11 -0.97 -17.53
C ILE A 441 -14.00 -2.41 -18.05
N ASN A 442 -14.93 -3.28 -17.65
CA ASN A 442 -14.93 -4.67 -18.08
C ASN A 442 -15.13 -4.82 -19.59
N TYR A 443 -16.01 -4.01 -20.18
CA TYR A 443 -16.25 -4.00 -21.63
C TYR A 443 -14.96 -3.66 -22.40
N LYS A 444 -14.24 -2.61 -21.96
CA LYS A 444 -12.94 -2.25 -22.52
C LYS A 444 -11.91 -3.37 -22.35
N TYR A 445 -11.89 -4.01 -21.18
CA TYR A 445 -11.03 -5.16 -20.90
C TYR A 445 -11.30 -6.30 -21.89
N MET A 446 -12.57 -6.74 -22.02
CA MET A 446 -12.95 -7.84 -22.91
C MET A 446 -12.58 -7.53 -24.38
N LYS A 447 -12.78 -6.28 -24.82
CA LYS A 447 -12.38 -5.83 -26.16
C LYS A 447 -10.87 -5.93 -26.40
N GLU A 448 -10.07 -5.53 -25.41
CA GLU A 448 -8.60 -5.55 -25.53
C GLU A 448 -8.05 -6.97 -25.61
N ILE A 449 -8.69 -7.94 -24.93
CA ILE A 449 -8.28 -9.35 -24.97
C ILE A 449 -8.92 -10.17 -26.10
N GLY A 450 -9.58 -9.51 -27.07
CA GLY A 450 -10.07 -10.16 -28.29
C GLY A 450 -11.55 -10.53 -28.31
N TYR A 451 -12.29 -10.31 -27.23
CA TYR A 451 -13.72 -10.62 -27.13
C TYR A 451 -14.56 -9.39 -27.49
N MET A 452 -15.82 -9.58 -27.89
CA MET A 452 -16.76 -8.47 -28.13
C MET A 452 -16.30 -7.45 -29.21
N GLN A 453 -15.38 -7.82 -30.11
CA GLN A 453 -14.81 -6.90 -31.13
C GLN A 453 -15.82 -6.46 -32.19
N ASP A 454 -16.76 -7.34 -32.56
CA ASP A 454 -17.75 -7.12 -33.63
C ASP A 454 -18.98 -6.31 -33.19
N ILE A 455 -19.01 -5.84 -31.95
CA ILE A 455 -20.10 -5.00 -31.44
C ILE A 455 -19.89 -3.59 -31.98
N LYS A 456 -20.48 -3.33 -33.16
CA LYS A 456 -20.56 -1.98 -33.73
C LYS A 456 -21.47 -1.14 -32.85
N ASN A 457 -20.94 -0.03 -32.32
CA ASN A 457 -21.74 1.02 -31.70
C ASN A 457 -22.52 1.73 -32.83
N GLU A 458 -23.72 1.26 -33.16
CA GLU A 458 -24.62 2.07 -33.97
C GLU A 458 -24.94 3.35 -33.16
N ASN A 459 -24.56 4.52 -33.70
CA ASN A 459 -24.77 5.86 -33.10
C ASN A 459 -23.99 6.17 -31.80
N ASP A 460 -22.79 5.61 -31.61
CA ASP A 460 -21.90 5.90 -30.45
C ASP A 460 -22.48 5.57 -29.06
N LYS A 461 -23.63 4.87 -28.98
CA LYS A 461 -24.22 4.47 -27.70
C LYS A 461 -23.65 3.13 -27.23
N ASP A 462 -22.97 3.16 -26.09
CA ASP A 462 -22.46 1.99 -25.39
C ASP A 462 -23.59 1.01 -25.06
N ILE A 463 -23.41 -0.27 -25.35
CA ILE A 463 -24.35 -1.37 -25.05
C ILE A 463 -24.73 -1.40 -23.56
N VAL A 464 -23.80 -1.00 -22.68
CA VAL A 464 -24.02 -0.85 -21.25
C VAL A 464 -25.01 0.29 -20.97
N ASP A 465 -24.92 1.41 -21.67
CA ASP A 465 -25.81 2.57 -21.48
C ASP A 465 -27.22 2.30 -21.98
N LEU A 466 -27.37 1.59 -23.09
CA LEU A 466 -28.68 1.17 -23.61
C LEU A 466 -29.38 0.26 -22.60
N ALA A 467 -28.71 -0.79 -22.13
CA ALA A 467 -29.25 -1.74 -21.17
C ALA A 467 -29.59 -1.10 -19.81
N LYS A 468 -28.73 -0.20 -19.33
CA LYS A 468 -28.96 0.63 -18.13
C LYS A 468 -30.27 1.42 -18.24
N ASN A 469 -30.49 2.08 -19.37
CA ASN A 469 -31.71 2.86 -19.60
C ASN A 469 -32.95 1.97 -19.62
N CYS A 470 -32.91 0.80 -20.25
CA CYS A 470 -34.01 -0.16 -20.25
C CYS A 470 -34.40 -0.57 -18.82
N GLY A 471 -33.42 -0.91 -17.97
CA GLY A 471 -33.66 -1.28 -16.57
C GLY A 471 -34.29 -0.13 -15.77
N TYR A 472 -33.77 1.08 -15.94
CA TYR A 472 -34.29 2.30 -15.29
C TYR A 472 -35.76 2.57 -15.66
N TYR A 473 -36.10 2.58 -16.95
CA TYR A 473 -37.46 2.86 -17.41
C TYR A 473 -38.46 1.76 -17.05
N LEU A 474 -37.99 0.50 -16.94
CA LEU A 474 -38.83 -0.58 -16.45
C LEU A 474 -39.12 -0.39 -14.96
N ARG A 475 -38.12 -0.02 -14.14
CA ARG A 475 -38.34 0.30 -12.73
C ARG A 475 -39.38 1.41 -12.55
N LEU A 476 -39.25 2.52 -13.31
CA LEU A 476 -40.25 3.60 -13.27
C LEU A 476 -41.67 3.11 -13.62
N ALA A 477 -41.79 2.18 -14.56
CA ALA A 477 -43.08 1.60 -14.93
C ALA A 477 -43.69 0.75 -13.80
N TYR A 478 -42.88 0.02 -13.04
CA TYR A 478 -43.33 -0.71 -11.85
C TYR A 478 -43.68 0.22 -10.68
N LYS A 479 -42.90 1.28 -10.48
CA LYS A 479 -43.18 2.32 -9.47
C LYS A 479 -44.50 3.03 -9.75
N ALA A 480 -44.77 3.38 -11.01
CA ALA A 480 -46.04 3.99 -11.43
C ALA A 480 -47.27 3.08 -11.18
N LYS A 481 -47.05 1.77 -11.04
CA LYS A 481 -48.10 0.79 -10.72
C LYS A 481 -48.16 0.42 -9.23
N GLY A 482 -47.34 1.06 -8.38
CA GLY A 482 -47.25 0.71 -6.95
C GLY A 482 -46.83 -0.73 -6.71
N SER A 483 -45.95 -1.28 -7.55
CA SER A 483 -45.47 -2.67 -7.47
C SER A 483 -43.94 -2.76 -7.47
N GLU A 484 -43.28 -1.75 -6.92
CA GLU A 484 -41.81 -1.67 -6.88
C GLU A 484 -41.20 -2.80 -6.03
N GLU A 485 -41.90 -3.27 -4.99
CA GLU A 485 -41.51 -4.36 -4.12
C GLU A 485 -41.31 -5.71 -4.85
N LYS A 486 -41.99 -5.90 -5.99
CA LYS A 486 -41.83 -7.10 -6.83
C LYS A 486 -40.49 -7.13 -7.55
N LEU A 487 -39.84 -5.98 -7.73
CA LEU A 487 -38.59 -5.87 -8.47
C LEU A 487 -37.45 -6.63 -7.81
N SER A 488 -37.41 -6.71 -6.47
CA SER A 488 -36.37 -7.47 -5.76
C SER A 488 -36.40 -8.95 -6.13
N GLY A 489 -37.58 -9.58 -6.10
CA GLY A 489 -37.73 -10.98 -6.49
C GLY A 489 -37.52 -11.24 -7.99
N ILE A 490 -37.83 -10.27 -8.85
CA ILE A 490 -37.48 -10.30 -10.27
C ILE A 490 -35.97 -10.22 -10.45
N ALA A 491 -35.30 -9.31 -9.77
CA ALA A 491 -33.86 -9.10 -9.85
C ALA A 491 -33.07 -10.34 -9.40
N TYR A 492 -33.48 -11.01 -8.31
CA TYR A 492 -32.86 -12.30 -7.91
C TYR A 492 -32.96 -13.37 -8.99
N ARG A 493 -34.12 -13.50 -9.65
CA ARG A 493 -34.30 -14.44 -10.78
C ARG A 493 -33.40 -14.09 -11.96
N LEU A 494 -33.34 -12.81 -12.34
CA LEU A 494 -32.47 -12.34 -13.41
C LEU A 494 -30.98 -12.56 -13.09
N LEU A 495 -30.56 -12.32 -11.84
CA LEU A 495 -29.19 -12.59 -11.38
C LEU A 495 -28.83 -14.08 -11.44
N ASN A 496 -29.77 -14.96 -11.07
CA ASN A 496 -29.56 -16.40 -11.19
C ASN A 496 -29.40 -16.83 -12.65
N CYS A 497 -30.17 -16.24 -13.57
CA CYS A 497 -30.00 -16.47 -15.01
C CYS A 497 -28.62 -16.01 -15.49
N LEU A 498 -28.15 -14.84 -15.03
CA LEU A 498 -26.82 -14.31 -15.37
C LEU A 498 -25.69 -15.17 -14.80
N LYS A 499 -25.86 -15.70 -13.59
CA LYS A 499 -24.89 -16.62 -12.96
C LYS A 499 -24.79 -17.95 -13.69
N THR A 500 -25.91 -18.48 -14.15
CA THR A 500 -26.02 -19.78 -14.84
C THR A 500 -25.88 -19.67 -16.36
N ASN A 501 -25.64 -18.45 -16.89
CA ASN A 501 -25.54 -18.16 -18.31
C ASN A 501 -26.79 -18.57 -19.13
N ASN A 502 -27.99 -18.46 -18.53
CA ASN A 502 -29.25 -18.86 -19.15
C ASN A 502 -29.98 -17.66 -19.78
N ALA A 503 -29.62 -17.32 -21.02
CA ALA A 503 -30.19 -16.19 -21.75
C ALA A 503 -31.69 -16.37 -22.07
N SER A 504 -32.14 -17.60 -22.33
CA SER A 504 -33.55 -17.91 -22.60
C SER A 504 -34.44 -17.59 -21.40
N MET A 505 -34.10 -18.11 -20.22
CA MET A 505 -34.86 -17.85 -18.99
C MET A 505 -34.79 -16.37 -18.57
N PHE A 506 -33.67 -15.70 -18.85
CA PHE A 506 -33.56 -14.26 -18.68
C PHE A 506 -34.57 -13.52 -19.55
N MET A 507 -34.62 -13.84 -20.85
CA MET A 507 -35.57 -13.21 -21.78
C MET A 507 -37.02 -13.51 -21.43
N ASP A 508 -37.36 -14.74 -21.03
CA ASP A 508 -38.71 -15.08 -20.58
C ASP A 508 -39.13 -14.21 -19.39
N THR A 509 -38.22 -13.97 -18.45
CA THR A 509 -38.46 -13.08 -17.31
C THR A 509 -38.67 -11.64 -17.77
N ILE A 510 -37.85 -11.14 -18.69
CA ILE A 510 -37.99 -9.80 -19.27
C ILE A 510 -39.33 -9.63 -20.00
N LEU A 511 -39.70 -10.57 -20.87
CA LEU A 511 -40.97 -10.54 -21.60
C LEU A 511 -42.16 -10.42 -20.66
N ASN A 512 -42.17 -11.22 -19.58
CA ASN A 512 -43.20 -11.16 -18.55
C ASN A 512 -43.27 -9.79 -17.85
N CYS A 513 -42.12 -9.16 -17.58
CA CYS A 513 -42.08 -7.82 -16.98
C CYS A 513 -42.64 -6.73 -17.91
N TYR A 514 -42.29 -6.78 -19.19
CA TYR A 514 -42.80 -5.82 -20.18
C TYR A 514 -44.29 -6.04 -20.47
N LEU A 515 -44.75 -7.29 -20.50
CA LEU A 515 -46.17 -7.64 -20.58
C LEU A 515 -46.94 -7.10 -19.38
N TYR A 516 -46.44 -7.30 -18.16
CA TYR A 516 -47.05 -6.76 -16.94
C TYR A 516 -47.17 -5.23 -16.98
N THR A 517 -46.15 -4.53 -17.48
CA THR A 517 -46.16 -3.07 -17.60
C THR A 517 -46.91 -2.54 -18.81
N LYS A 518 -47.37 -3.42 -19.73
CA LYS A 518 -47.98 -3.09 -21.02
C LYS A 518 -47.08 -2.22 -21.90
N LYS A 519 -45.77 -2.47 -21.87
CA LYS A 519 -44.77 -1.77 -22.68
C LYS A 519 -44.16 -2.72 -23.69
N THR A 520 -43.69 -2.18 -24.81
CA THR A 520 -42.91 -2.94 -25.80
C THR A 520 -41.52 -3.24 -25.25
N VAL A 521 -41.00 -4.41 -25.60
CA VAL A 521 -39.63 -4.81 -25.24
C VAL A 521 -38.67 -4.03 -26.14
N PRO A 522 -37.72 -3.26 -25.57
CA PRO A 522 -36.73 -2.54 -26.36
C PRO A 522 -35.87 -3.49 -27.18
N MET A 523 -35.66 -3.17 -28.46
CA MET A 523 -34.90 -4.00 -29.40
C MET A 523 -33.43 -4.19 -28.95
N GLU A 524 -32.91 -3.22 -28.21
CA GLU A 524 -31.57 -3.21 -27.63
C GLU A 524 -31.32 -4.38 -26.68
N LEU A 525 -32.37 -4.92 -26.03
CA LEU A 525 -32.25 -6.09 -25.16
C LEU A 525 -32.07 -7.39 -25.93
N LEU A 526 -32.39 -7.45 -27.23
CA LEU A 526 -32.20 -8.66 -28.05
C LEU A 526 -30.72 -9.03 -28.20
N GLY A 527 -29.80 -8.10 -27.91
CA GLY A 527 -28.37 -8.36 -27.87
C GLY A 527 -27.97 -9.50 -26.92
N VAL A 528 -28.78 -9.82 -25.90
CA VAL A 528 -28.50 -10.93 -24.97
C VAL A 528 -28.51 -12.30 -25.63
N LEU A 529 -29.12 -12.43 -26.81
CA LEU A 529 -29.20 -13.69 -27.54
C LEU A 529 -27.98 -13.91 -28.46
N LYS A 530 -27.08 -12.94 -28.58
CA LYS A 530 -25.93 -13.02 -29.50
C LYS A 530 -24.81 -13.90 -28.95
N ASP A 531 -24.32 -13.59 -27.75
CA ASP A 531 -23.18 -14.26 -27.12
C ASP A 531 -23.22 -14.09 -25.58
N SER A 532 -22.55 -15.00 -24.85
CA SER A 532 -22.49 -15.04 -23.38
C SER A 532 -21.91 -13.78 -22.74
N ASP A 533 -20.86 -13.19 -23.32
CA ASP A 533 -20.23 -12.00 -22.78
C ASP A 533 -21.12 -10.78 -23.00
N VAL A 534 -21.74 -10.68 -24.18
CA VAL A 534 -22.75 -9.65 -24.48
C VAL A 534 -23.92 -9.75 -23.51
N PHE A 535 -24.42 -10.98 -23.29
CA PHE A 535 -25.48 -11.26 -22.34
C PHE A 535 -25.15 -10.75 -20.94
N LYS A 536 -23.96 -11.06 -20.43
CA LYS A 536 -23.52 -10.62 -19.10
C LYS A 536 -23.49 -9.09 -19.01
N HIS A 537 -22.92 -8.38 -19.99
CA HIS A 537 -22.83 -6.92 -19.93
C HIS A 537 -24.20 -6.24 -19.98
N ILE A 538 -25.08 -6.65 -20.90
CA ILE A 538 -26.44 -6.13 -20.97
C ILE A 538 -27.20 -6.47 -19.70
N GLY A 539 -27.17 -7.74 -19.29
CA GLY A 539 -27.97 -8.22 -18.17
C GLY A 539 -27.57 -7.60 -16.84
N TYR A 540 -26.28 -7.49 -16.53
CA TYR A 540 -25.85 -6.83 -15.30
C TYR A 540 -26.14 -5.33 -15.33
N ALA A 541 -25.97 -4.64 -16.47
CA ALA A 541 -26.33 -3.23 -16.59
C ALA A 541 -27.83 -3.00 -16.35
N PHE A 542 -28.66 -3.83 -16.97
CA PHE A 542 -30.10 -3.81 -16.82
C PHE A 542 -30.53 -4.05 -15.37
N VAL A 543 -30.03 -5.13 -14.75
CA VAL A 543 -30.40 -5.49 -13.38
C VAL A 543 -29.92 -4.43 -12.39
N ALA A 544 -28.70 -3.92 -12.52
CA ALA A 544 -28.17 -2.87 -11.63
C ALA A 544 -29.07 -1.62 -11.64
N SER A 545 -29.57 -1.20 -12.80
CA SER A 545 -30.50 -0.07 -12.91
C SER A 545 -31.93 -0.40 -12.52
N LEU A 546 -32.36 -1.66 -12.65
CA LEU A 546 -33.66 -2.13 -12.18
C LEU A 546 -33.78 -2.06 -10.66
N ILE A 547 -32.67 -2.18 -9.93
CA ILE A 547 -32.63 -2.18 -8.46
C ILE A 547 -32.15 -0.85 -7.85
N GLY A 548 -31.74 0.11 -8.68
CA GLY A 548 -31.19 1.40 -8.25
C GLY A 548 -32.23 2.36 -7.68
N ASN A 549 -31.86 3.12 -6.63
CA ASN A 549 -32.74 4.15 -6.05
C ASN A 549 -32.29 5.58 -6.42
N PRO A 550 -33.07 6.35 -7.22
CA PRO A 550 -32.75 7.71 -7.67
C PRO A 550 -32.54 8.70 -6.53
N GLU A 551 -33.21 8.50 -5.40
CA GLU A 551 -33.12 9.41 -4.24
C GLU A 551 -31.73 9.37 -3.56
N ASN A 552 -30.96 8.29 -3.79
CA ASN A 552 -29.59 8.16 -3.29
C ASN A 552 -28.52 8.55 -4.32
N ASP A 553 -28.84 8.66 -5.60
CA ASP A 553 -27.87 8.99 -6.66
C ASP A 553 -27.57 10.52 -6.75
N ASN A 554 -28.43 11.37 -6.18
CA ASN A 554 -28.24 12.84 -6.11
C ASN A 554 -27.55 13.34 -4.84
N LYS A 555 -27.28 12.47 -3.87
CA LYS A 555 -26.37 12.79 -2.77
C LYS A 555 -24.96 12.51 -3.27
N GLU A 556 -24.33 13.52 -3.89
CA GLU A 556 -22.87 13.54 -3.89
C GLU A 556 -22.41 13.29 -2.45
N ASN A 557 -21.66 12.21 -2.24
CA ASN A 557 -21.14 11.80 -0.95
C ASN A 557 -20.13 12.85 -0.45
N GLY A 558 -20.64 14.00 0.01
CA GLY A 558 -20.01 14.80 1.03
C GLY A 558 -20.07 13.99 2.31
N GLY A 559 -19.02 13.22 2.56
CA GLY A 559 -18.85 12.50 3.80
C GLY A 559 -19.02 13.47 4.96
N LYS A 560 -20.04 13.25 5.80
CA LYS A 560 -19.93 13.67 7.18
C LYS A 560 -18.73 12.92 7.75
N LYS A 561 -17.75 13.68 8.23
CA LYS A 561 -16.74 13.19 9.16
C LYS A 561 -17.49 12.68 10.38
N ASP A 562 -17.69 11.37 10.45
CA ASP A 562 -17.83 10.71 11.73
C ASP A 562 -16.42 10.22 12.08
N ASP A 563 -15.68 11.10 12.74
CA ASP A 563 -14.46 10.74 13.46
C ASP A 563 -14.86 9.81 14.62
N LYS A 564 -14.55 8.53 14.49
CA LYS A 564 -14.38 7.58 15.61
C LYS A 564 -13.29 6.58 15.30
#